data_AF-A0A928YZY6-F1
#
_entry.id   AF-A0A928YZY6-F1
#
_cell.length_a   1.000
_cell.length_b   1.000
_cell.length_c   1.000
_cell.angle_alpha   90.00
_cell.angle_beta   90.00
_cell.angle_gamma   90.00
#
_symmetry.space_group_name_H-M   'P 1'
#
loop_
_entity.id
_entity.type
_entity.pdbx_description
1 polymer ?
#
loop_
_entity_poly.entity_id
_entity_poly.type
_entity_poly.pdbx_seq_one_letter_code
_entity_poly.pdbx_strand_id
1 'polypeptide(L)'
;VLYEPVPDRISLGYLYDQSTNQIRQTEASFAQSVDDLTLQVTVNGMLGSRAAPEVIEGLKQVYRRERDRYSFQQGNLKGVIERNNQDRIYVGVWEADLHN
;
A
#
# COMPACT_ATOMS: atom_id res chain seq x y z
N VAL A 1 6.07 -10.92 7.78
CA VAL A 1 5.40 -10.81 9.11
C VAL A 1 4.14 -9.98 8.94
N LEU A 2 3.00 -10.41 9.52
CA LEU A 2 1.75 -9.65 9.56
C LEU A 2 1.62 -8.98 10.93
N TYR A 3 1.28 -7.70 10.93
CA TYR A 3 1.06 -6.88 12.12
C TYR A 3 -0.26 -6.13 11.97
N GLU A 4 -1.10 -6.10 13.01
CA GLU A 4 -2.37 -5.37 13.00
C GLU A 4 -2.31 -4.22 14.01
N PRO A 5 -1.88 -3.01 13.60
CA PRO A 5 -1.78 -1.87 14.51
C PRO A 5 -3.13 -1.50 15.13
N VAL A 6 -4.21 -1.69 14.38
CA VAL A 6 -5.58 -1.52 14.84
C VAL A 6 -6.37 -2.75 14.37
N PRO A 7 -6.70 -3.68 15.28
CA PRO A 7 -7.37 -4.93 14.95
C PRO A 7 -8.59 -4.69 14.05
N ASP A 8 -8.75 -5.55 13.04
CA ASP A 8 -9.81 -5.52 12.03
C ASP A 8 -9.89 -4.26 11.15
N ARG A 9 -9.11 -3.20 11.44
CA ARG A 9 -9.16 -1.92 10.71
C ARG A 9 -7.94 -1.70 9.84
N ILE A 10 -6.75 -2.02 10.34
CA ILE A 10 -5.49 -1.84 9.63
C ILE A 10 -4.65 -3.09 9.83
N SER A 11 -4.25 -3.71 8.73
CA SER A 11 -3.25 -4.78 8.73
C SER A 11 -2.06 -4.35 7.88
N LEU A 12 -0.85 -4.65 8.35
CA LEU A 12 0.43 -4.34 7.71
C LEU A 12 1.23 -5.63 7.55
N GLY A 13 1.71 -5.89 6.33
CA GLY A 13 2.54 -7.03 5.98
C GLY A 13 3.91 -6.56 5.50
N TYR A 14 4.96 -7.31 5.84
CA TYR A 14 6.30 -7.09 5.32
C TYR A 14 6.93 -8.39 4.80
N LEU A 15 7.52 -8.32 3.62
CA LEU A 15 8.50 -9.28 3.14
C LEU A 15 9.90 -8.75 3.40
N TYR A 16 10.64 -9.48 4.23
CA TYR A 16 11.99 -9.12 4.65
C TYR A 16 12.98 -10.13 4.11
N ASP A 17 13.99 -9.65 3.39
CA ASP A 17 15.09 -10.46 2.91
C ASP A 17 16.22 -10.46 3.96
N GLN A 18 16.44 -11.63 4.56
CA GLN A 18 17.45 -11.83 5.60
C GLN A 18 18.88 -11.79 5.06
N SER A 19 19.09 -12.05 3.77
CA SER A 19 20.42 -12.06 3.17
C SER A 19 20.95 -10.65 2.93
N THR A 20 20.05 -9.73 2.55
CA THR A 20 20.37 -8.32 2.27
C THR A 20 20.01 -7.39 3.43
N ASN A 21 19.26 -7.88 4.42
CA ASN A 21 18.77 -7.13 5.58
C ASN A 21 17.85 -5.97 5.15
N GLN A 22 17.02 -6.20 4.13
CA GLN A 22 16.14 -5.19 3.51
C GLN A 22 14.69 -5.64 3.46
N ILE A 23 13.77 -4.67 3.58
CA ILE A 23 12.35 -4.87 3.30
C ILE A 23 12.17 -4.77 1.79
N ARG A 24 11.73 -5.85 1.16
CA ARG A 24 11.53 -5.90 -0.29
C ARG A 24 10.08 -5.67 -0.72
N GLN A 25 9.14 -5.85 0.20
CA GLN A 25 7.72 -5.58 -0.02
C GLN A 25 7.03 -5.18 1.28
N THR A 26 6.16 -4.18 1.18
CA THR A 26 5.25 -3.72 2.23
C THR A 26 3.83 -3.78 1.71
N GLU A 27 2.94 -4.35 2.50
CA GLU A 27 1.51 -4.44 2.22
C GLU A 27 0.73 -3.76 3.33
N ALA A 28 -0.39 -3.13 2.97
CA ALA A 28 -1.34 -2.58 3.90
C ALA A 28 -2.76 -2.88 3.45
N SER A 29 -3.66 -3.18 4.39
CA SER A 29 -5.09 -3.30 4.11
C SER A 29 -5.92 -2.52 5.13
N PHE A 30 -6.80 -1.66 4.62
CA PHE A 30 -7.60 -0.73 5.40
C PHE A 30 -9.09 -1.05 5.28
N ALA A 31 -9.77 -1.19 6.42
CA ALA A 31 -11.22 -1.23 6.45
C ALA A 31 -11.84 0.11 6.02
N GLN A 32 -13.09 0.09 5.55
CA GLN A 32 -13.83 1.29 5.13
C GLN A 32 -13.98 2.35 6.23
N SER A 33 -13.83 1.96 7.50
CA SER A 33 -13.90 2.87 8.64
C SER A 33 -12.63 3.68 8.86
N VAL A 34 -11.55 3.41 8.13
CA VAL A 34 -10.30 4.19 8.21
C VAL A 34 -10.47 5.47 7.40
N ASP A 35 -10.12 6.61 8.00
CA ASP A 35 -10.26 7.91 7.36
C ASP A 35 -9.21 8.14 6.26
N ASP A 36 -9.54 9.05 5.33
CA ASP A 36 -8.74 9.41 4.16
C ASP A 36 -7.33 9.91 4.53
N LEU A 37 -7.18 10.62 5.65
CA LEU A 37 -5.88 11.15 6.07
C LEU A 37 -4.96 10.02 6.56
N THR A 38 -5.46 9.13 7.42
CA THR A 38 -4.71 7.96 7.90
C THR A 38 -4.23 7.08 6.74
N LEU A 39 -5.11 6.85 5.76
CA LEU A 39 -4.81 6.08 4.56
C LEU A 39 -3.70 6.75 3.72
N GLN A 40 -3.80 8.05 3.44
CA GLN A 40 -2.78 8.81 2.71
C GLN A 40 -1.43 8.85 3.43
N VAL A 41 -1.42 9.11 4.74
CA VAL A 41 -0.19 9.15 5.55
C VAL A 41 0.50 7.79 5.54
N THR A 42 -0.26 6.70 5.65
CA THR A 42 0.31 5.35 5.64
C THR A 42 0.94 5.02 4.29
N VAL A 43 0.24 5.29 3.18
CA VAL A 43 0.77 5.04 1.83
C VAL A 43 1.99 5.91 1.54
N ASN A 44 2.00 7.16 2.00
CA ASN A 44 3.19 8.01 1.90
C ASN A 44 4.39 7.41 2.64
N GLY A 45 4.17 6.88 3.86
CA GLY A 45 5.20 6.19 4.63
C GLY A 45 5.74 4.95 3.93
N MET A 46 4.87 4.13 3.31
CA MET A 46 5.26 2.96 2.51
C MET A 46 6.18 3.33 1.33
N LEU A 47 6.08 4.56 0.83
CA LEU A 47 6.90 5.11 -0.27
C LEU A 47 8.03 6.01 0.23
N GLY A 48 8.51 5.78 1.46
CA GLY A 48 9.64 6.51 2.04
C GLY A 48 9.36 7.98 2.32
N SER A 49 8.10 8.32 2.60
CA SER A 49 7.61 9.69 2.83
C SER A 49 7.79 10.63 1.63
N ARG A 50 7.80 10.06 0.42
CA ARG A 50 8.01 10.77 -0.85
C ARG A 50 7.06 10.26 -1.93
N ALA A 51 5.82 9.89 -1.57
CA ALA A 51 4.85 9.44 -2.56
C ALA A 51 4.62 10.52 -3.63
N ALA A 52 4.69 10.12 -4.89
CA ALA A 52 4.36 11.00 -6.01
C ALA A 52 2.88 11.41 -5.93
N PRO A 53 2.54 12.67 -6.27
CA PRO A 53 1.16 13.16 -6.19
C PRO A 53 0.15 12.27 -6.92
N GLU A 54 0.55 11.69 -8.05
CA GLU A 54 -0.29 10.80 -8.87
C GLU A 54 -0.64 9.50 -8.15
N VAL A 55 0.23 9.01 -7.27
CA VAL A 55 -0.03 7.82 -6.45
C VAL A 55 -1.08 8.12 -5.40
N ILE A 56 -0.99 9.29 -4.76
CA ILE A 56 -1.99 9.76 -3.78
C ILE A 56 -3.34 10.02 -4.47
N GLU A 57 -3.33 10.52 -5.70
CA GLU A 57 -4.56 10.68 -6.47
C GLU A 57 -5.16 9.32 -6.87
N GLY A 58 -4.34 8.37 -7.33
CA GLY A 58 -4.78 7.00 -7.60
C GLY A 58 -5.38 6.32 -6.36
N LEU A 59 -4.81 6.56 -5.18
CA LEU A 59 -5.35 6.12 -3.90
C LEU A 59 -6.75 6.67 -3.63
N LYS A 60 -6.95 7.98 -3.83
CA LYS A 60 -8.24 8.65 -3.65
C LYS A 60 -9.30 8.12 -4.61
N GLN A 61 -8.94 7.88 -5.87
CA GLN A 61 -9.86 7.31 -6.87
C GLN A 61 -10.35 5.92 -6.45
N VAL A 62 -9.45 5.07 -5.92
CA VAL A 62 -9.83 3.73 -5.42
C VAL A 62 -10.66 3.83 -4.14
N TYR A 63 -10.29 4.73 -3.22
CA TYR A 63 -11.03 5.00 -2.01
C TYR A 63 -12.48 5.46 -2.31
N ARG A 64 -12.66 6.36 -3.29
CA ARG A 64 -13.95 6.90 -3.73
C ARG A 64 -14.75 5.99 -4.65
N ARG A 65 -14.23 4.81 -5.01
CA ARG A 65 -14.84 3.88 -5.98
C ARG A 65 -14.97 4.45 -7.39
N GLU A 66 -14.12 5.39 -7.75
CA GLU A 66 -14.01 5.92 -9.12
C GLU A 66 -13.18 4.99 -10.01
N ARG A 67 -12.38 4.12 -9.38
CA ARG A 67 -11.52 3.14 -10.03
C ARG A 67 -11.36 1.91 -9.14
N ASP A 68 -11.39 0.70 -9.70
CA ASP A 68 -11.25 -0.52 -8.89
C ASP A 68 -9.80 -0.81 -8.48
N ARG A 69 -8.86 -0.45 -9.37
CA ARG A 69 -7.43 -0.74 -9.23
C ARG A 69 -6.55 0.31 -9.90
N TYR A 70 -5.54 0.78 -9.20
CA TYR A 70 -4.49 1.68 -9.67
C TYR A 70 -3.12 1.02 -9.50
N SER A 71 -2.35 0.90 -10.58
CA SER A 71 -0.98 0.40 -10.56
C SER A 71 -0.01 1.54 -10.84
N PHE A 72 1.17 1.52 -10.21
CA PHE A 72 2.16 2.58 -10.36
C PHE A 72 3.61 2.06 -10.29
N GLN A 73 4.52 2.92 -10.73
CA GLN A 73 5.95 2.77 -10.55
C GLN A 73 6.55 4.10 -10.10
N GLN A 74 7.39 4.08 -9.07
CA GLN A 74 8.11 5.23 -8.55
C GLN A 74 9.58 4.83 -8.30
N GLY A 75 10.48 5.25 -9.18
CA GLY A 75 11.87 4.81 -9.13
C GLY A 75 11.97 3.29 -9.25
N ASN A 76 12.61 2.66 -8.25
CA ASN A 76 12.74 1.20 -8.17
C ASN A 76 11.55 0.51 -7.47
N LEU A 77 10.51 1.24 -7.06
CA LEU A 77 9.33 0.65 -6.44
C LEU A 77 8.21 0.50 -7.48
N LYS A 78 7.55 -0.67 -7.46
CA LYS A 78 6.27 -0.92 -8.11
C LYS A 78 5.20 -1.02 -7.04
N GLY A 79 3.96 -0.73 -7.41
CA GLY A 79 2.86 -0.90 -6.47
C GLY A 79 1.50 -1.04 -7.12
N VAL A 80 0.56 -1.51 -6.32
CA VAL A 80 -0.86 -1.60 -6.64
C VAL A 80 -1.68 -1.07 -5.48
N ILE A 81 -2.75 -0.37 -5.81
CA ILE A 81 -3.80 0.04 -4.91
C ILE A 81 -5.09 -0.53 -5.48
N GLU A 82 -5.83 -1.30 -4.71
CA GLU A 82 -7.09 -1.89 -5.18
C GLU A 82 -8.06 -2.12 -4.03
N ARG A 83 -9.32 -2.24 -4.38
CA ARG A 83 -10.35 -2.70 -3.45
C ARG A 83 -10.40 -4.22 -3.52
N ASN A 84 -10.11 -4.89 -2.41
CA ASN A 84 -10.12 -6.35 -2.37
C ASN A 84 -11.55 -6.90 -2.22
N ASN A 85 -11.69 -8.23 -2.25
CA ASN A 85 -12.96 -8.94 -2.13
C ASN A 85 -13.69 -8.75 -0.78
N GLN A 86 -13.02 -8.19 0.23
CA GLN A 86 -13.60 -7.84 1.53
C GLN A 86 -13.99 -6.36 1.63
N ASP A 87 -14.05 -5.66 0.49
CA ASP A 87 -14.29 -4.20 0.41
C ASP A 87 -13.23 -3.38 1.17
N ARG A 88 -12.04 -3.94 1.41
CA ARG A 88 -10.92 -3.22 2.02
C ARG A 88 -10.08 -2.56 0.94
N ILE A 89 -9.47 -1.42 1.26
CA ILE A 89 -8.44 -0.83 0.40
C ILE A 89 -7.15 -1.58 0.68
N TYR A 90 -6.64 -2.31 -0.31
CA TYR A 90 -5.35 -2.97 -0.28
C TYR A 90 -4.31 -2.11 -1.01
N VAL A 91 -3.13 -2.03 -0.44
CA VAL A 91 -1.95 -1.38 -1.04
C VAL A 91 -0.77 -2.32 -0.92
N GLY A 92 -0.19 -2.70 -2.06
CA GLY A 92 1.06 -3.42 -2.13
C GLY A 92 2.14 -2.55 -2.75
N VAL A 93 3.32 -2.52 -2.13
CA VAL A 93 4.51 -1.84 -2.64
C VAL A 93 5.68 -2.81 -2.58
N TRP A 94 6.39 -3.00 -3.69
CA TRP A 94 7.51 -3.92 -3.79
C TRP A 94 8.63 -3.37 -4.67
N GLU A 95 9.84 -3.89 -4.47
CA GLU A 95 10.97 -3.61 -5.36
C GLU A 95 10.72 -4.16 -6.76
N ALA A 96 11.09 -3.41 -7.79
CA ALA A 96 10.73 -3.68 -9.18
C ALA A 96 11.28 -5.02 -9.71
N ASP A 97 12.30 -5.57 -9.05
CA ASP A 97 12.98 -6.83 -9.35
C ASP A 97 12.47 -8.03 -8.55
N LEU A 98 11.53 -7.84 -7.61
CA LEU A 98 11.10 -8.89 -6.69
C LEU A 98 10.31 -10.03 -7.36
N HIS A 99 9.54 -9.73 -8.41
CA HIS A 99 8.67 -10.68 -9.10
C HIS A 99 9.09 -10.97 -10.55
N ASN A 100 10.36 -10.71 -10.86
CA ASN A 100 10.93 -10.93 -12.20
C ASN A 100 11.41 -12.37 -12.40
#